data_AF-A0A7W4CTX8-F1
#
_entry.id   AF-A0A7W4CTX8-F1
#
_cell.length_a   1.000
_cell.length_b   1.000
_cell.length_c   1.000
_cell.angle_alpha   90.00
_cell.angle_beta   90.00
_cell.angle_gamma   90.00
#
_symmetry.space_group_name_H-M   'P 1'
#
loop_
_entity.id
_entity.type
_entity.pdbx_description
1 polymer ?
#
loop_
_entity_poly.entity_id
_entity_poly.type
_entity_poly.pdbx_seq_one_letter_code
_entity_poly.pdbx_strand_id
1 'polypeptide(L)'
;MRPPARRPSLLSARRWRSVPEGARLGIDWGKARIGVAACNAGVSFAYPVETVPAGPGEMQRLAAIVAEYEPEVVYVGLPLTLAGERSFAAQFVVEKAAQLARVITATPVRLVDERMSTASASRSLGDAGRRAKQQRRVIDQAAAVEILQRALDAEGRTGHPVGESVELEAE
;
A
#
# COMPACT_ATOMS: atom_id res chain seq x y z
N MET A 1 -29.80 -0.76 -24.12
CA MET A 1 -29.63 0.52 -23.40
C MET A 1 -28.22 0.53 -22.84
N ARG A 2 -27.29 1.34 -23.38
CA ARG A 2 -25.94 1.46 -22.80
C ARG A 2 -26.04 2.24 -21.49
N PRO A 3 -25.44 1.78 -20.37
CA PRO A 3 -25.40 2.58 -19.16
C PRO A 3 -24.64 3.89 -19.43
N PRO A 4 -25.02 5.01 -18.81
CA PRO A 4 -24.31 6.28 -18.97
C PRO A 4 -22.87 6.12 -18.48
N ALA A 5 -21.92 6.75 -19.20
CA ALA A 5 -20.53 6.82 -18.78
C ALA A 5 -20.44 7.47 -17.38
N ARG A 6 -19.95 6.71 -16.40
CA ARG A 6 -19.83 7.16 -15.00
C ARG A 6 -18.89 8.36 -14.93
N ARG A 7 -19.30 9.40 -14.18
CA ARG A 7 -18.45 10.56 -13.87
C ARG A 7 -17.36 10.12 -12.87
N PRO A 8 -16.08 10.40 -13.12
CA PRO A 8 -15.02 10.08 -12.16
C PRO A 8 -15.23 10.87 -10.87
N SER A 9 -14.99 10.26 -9.71
CA SER A 9 -15.01 10.96 -8.42
C SER A 9 -13.95 12.07 -8.42
N LEU A 10 -14.19 13.18 -7.71
CA LEU A 10 -13.26 14.33 -7.65
C LEU A 10 -11.84 13.96 -7.18
N LEU A 11 -11.70 12.83 -6.48
CA LEU A 11 -10.42 12.27 -6.03
C LEU A 11 -9.64 11.56 -7.15
N SER A 12 -10.35 10.90 -8.08
CA SER A 12 -9.73 10.38 -9.31
C SER A 12 -9.33 11.52 -10.27
N ALA A 13 -9.95 12.69 -10.11
CA ALA A 13 -9.70 13.87 -10.94
C ALA A 13 -8.57 14.78 -10.43
N ARG A 14 -7.86 14.41 -9.34
CA ARG A 14 -6.53 14.98 -9.07
C ARG A 14 -5.61 14.57 -10.22
N ARG A 15 -5.59 15.38 -11.28
CA ARG A 15 -4.54 15.33 -12.30
C ARG A 15 -3.25 15.69 -11.57
N TRP A 16 -2.49 14.67 -11.21
CA TRP A 16 -1.12 14.84 -10.72
C TRP A 16 -0.36 15.64 -11.77
N ARG A 17 -0.01 16.88 -11.44
CA ARG A 17 0.80 17.76 -12.29
C ARG A 17 2.30 17.53 -12.06
N SER A 18 2.63 16.90 -10.93
CA SER A 18 3.97 16.61 -10.44
C SER A 18 3.92 15.47 -9.42
N VAL A 19 5.10 15.01 -9.00
CA VAL A 19 5.31 14.10 -7.86
C VAL A 19 4.68 14.72 -6.60
N PRO A 20 4.03 13.95 -5.72
CA PRO A 20 3.54 14.47 -4.45
C PRO A 20 4.68 15.15 -3.66
N GLU A 21 4.39 16.17 -2.85
CA GLU A 21 5.44 16.84 -2.06
C GLU A 21 5.29 16.53 -0.56
N GLY A 22 4.08 16.19 -0.12
CA GLY A 22 3.72 15.78 1.22
C GLY A 22 4.08 14.34 1.58
N ALA A 23 3.54 13.87 2.70
CA ALA A 23 3.81 12.53 3.19
C ALA A 23 3.19 11.44 2.30
N ARG A 24 3.77 10.25 2.32
CA ARG A 24 3.20 9.03 1.73
C ARG A 24 3.13 7.93 2.76
N LEU A 25 2.14 7.05 2.62
CA LEU A 25 2.09 5.79 3.35
C LEU A 25 2.21 4.60 2.42
N GLY A 26 2.85 3.54 2.90
CA GLY A 26 2.92 2.23 2.27
C GLY A 26 2.25 1.18 3.16
N ILE A 27 1.50 0.27 2.55
CA ILE A 27 0.78 -0.81 3.23
C ILE A 27 1.08 -2.14 2.53
N ASP A 28 1.50 -3.13 3.32
CA ASP A 28 1.63 -4.54 2.94
C ASP A 28 0.54 -5.36 3.64
N TRP A 29 -0.37 -5.99 2.88
CA TRP A 29 -1.51 -6.71 3.45
C TRP A 29 -1.27 -8.21 3.54
N GLY A 30 -0.85 -8.69 4.70
CA GLY A 30 -0.78 -10.11 5.02
C GLY A 30 -2.08 -10.64 5.65
N LYS A 31 -2.26 -11.97 5.63
CA LYS A 31 -3.45 -12.63 6.23
C LYS A 31 -3.55 -12.47 7.75
N ALA A 32 -2.43 -12.27 8.44
CA ALA A 32 -2.39 -12.19 9.90
C ALA A 32 -1.96 -10.81 10.41
N ARG A 33 -1.27 -10.04 9.57
CA ARG A 33 -0.56 -8.81 9.93
C ARG A 33 -0.47 -7.91 8.71
N ILE A 34 -0.47 -6.62 8.97
CA ILE A 34 -0.42 -5.57 7.96
C ILE A 34 0.78 -4.69 8.30
N GLY A 35 1.78 -4.67 7.42
CA GLY A 35 2.91 -3.78 7.55
C GLY A 35 2.52 -2.37 7.13
N VAL A 36 2.94 -1.36 7.88
CA VAL A 36 2.74 0.05 7.54
C VAL A 36 4.08 0.77 7.56
N ALA A 37 4.34 1.55 6.52
CA ALA A 37 5.51 2.40 6.36
C ALA A 37 5.10 3.82 5.97
N ALA A 38 5.96 4.79 6.23
CA ALA A 38 5.74 6.19 5.92
C ALA A 38 6.96 6.82 5.25
N CYS A 39 6.71 7.94 4.58
CA CYS A 39 7.72 8.86 4.10
C CYS A 39 7.24 10.28 4.39
N ASN A 40 8.13 11.13 4.90
CA ASN A 40 7.81 12.52 5.24
C ASN A 40 7.84 13.41 3.99
N ALA A 41 7.23 14.59 4.09
CA ALA A 41 7.25 15.60 3.04
C ALA A 41 8.68 16.00 2.66
N GLY A 42 8.95 16.12 1.36
CA GLY A 42 10.28 16.49 0.82
C GLY A 42 11.39 15.45 1.00
N VAL A 43 11.08 14.26 1.51
CA VAL A 43 12.04 13.15 1.69
C VAL A 43 11.69 12.03 0.71
N SER A 44 12.68 11.23 0.30
CA SER A 44 12.52 10.09 -0.62
C SER A 44 12.83 8.73 0.01
N PHE A 45 12.83 8.66 1.35
CA PHE A 45 13.18 7.45 2.11
C PHE A 45 11.99 6.98 2.95
N ALA A 46 11.63 5.71 2.77
CA ALA A 46 10.60 5.06 3.56
C ALA A 46 11.15 4.57 4.92
N TYR A 47 10.32 4.64 5.96
CA TYR A 47 10.63 4.11 7.28
C TYR A 47 9.43 3.33 7.84
N PRO A 48 9.67 2.31 8.71
CA PRO A 48 8.58 1.51 9.27
C PRO A 48 7.79 2.31 10.30
N VAL A 49 6.46 2.16 10.29
CA VAL A 49 5.55 2.80 11.24
C VAL A 49 5.02 1.77 12.24
N GLU A 50 4.28 0.78 11.76
CA GLU A 50 3.55 -0.15 12.62
C GLU A 50 3.35 -1.50 11.92
N THR A 51 3.13 -2.54 12.73
CA THR A 51 2.53 -3.79 12.26
C THR A 51 1.14 -3.93 12.87
N VAL A 52 0.11 -3.65 12.08
CA VAL A 52 -1.29 -3.74 12.50
C VAL A 52 -1.74 -5.21 12.44
N PRO A 53 -2.42 -5.75 13.47
CA PRO A 53 -3.04 -7.07 13.38
C PRO A 53 -4.12 -7.10 12.30
N ALA A 54 -4.12 -8.12 11.43
CA ALA A 54 -5.21 -8.30 10.47
C ALA A 54 -6.45 -8.86 11.18
N GLY A 55 -7.64 -8.45 10.72
CA GLY A 55 -8.93 -8.87 11.26
C GLY A 55 -9.73 -7.73 11.90
N PRO A 56 -10.48 -8.00 12.98
CA PRO A 56 -11.34 -6.99 13.60
C PRO A 56 -10.54 -5.75 14.04
N GLY A 57 -11.00 -4.57 13.64
CA GLY A 57 -10.35 -3.29 13.99
C GLY A 57 -9.28 -2.81 13.01
N GLU A 58 -8.88 -3.62 12.02
CA GLU A 58 -7.78 -3.27 11.12
C GLU A 58 -8.04 -1.96 10.35
N MET A 59 -9.26 -1.78 9.83
CA MET A 59 -9.64 -0.59 9.06
C MET A 59 -9.66 0.66 9.93
N GLN A 60 -10.15 0.53 11.16
CA GLN A 60 -10.17 1.62 12.13
C GLN A 60 -8.75 2.05 12.49
N ARG A 61 -7.83 1.10 12.71
CA ARG A 61 -6.43 1.45 13.01
C ARG A 61 -5.72 2.07 11.81
N LEU A 62 -5.90 1.51 10.61
CA LEU A 62 -5.32 2.07 9.39
C LEU A 62 -5.84 3.48 9.10
N ALA A 63 -7.15 3.72 9.28
CA ALA A 63 -7.72 5.06 9.12
C ALA A 63 -7.15 6.05 10.14
N ALA A 64 -6.93 5.62 11.39
CA ALA A 64 -6.27 6.45 12.40
C ALA A 64 -4.82 6.79 12.02
N ILE A 65 -4.05 5.84 11.47
CA ILE A 65 -2.69 6.10 10.97
C ILE A 65 -2.73 7.08 9.79
N VAL A 66 -3.67 6.92 8.86
CA VAL A 66 -3.83 7.87 7.73
C VAL A 66 -4.17 9.27 8.23
N ALA A 67 -5.03 9.39 9.24
CA ALA A 67 -5.36 10.68 9.85
C ALA A 67 -4.18 11.30 10.61
N GLU A 68 -3.31 10.49 11.21
CA GLU A 68 -2.13 10.95 11.94
C GLU A 68 -1.02 11.47 11.00
N TYR A 69 -0.79 10.78 9.88
CA TYR A 69 0.30 11.10 8.95
C TYR A 69 -0.13 12.01 7.79
N GLU A 70 -1.44 12.18 7.59
CA GLU A 70 -2.05 13.00 6.53
C GLU A 70 -1.37 12.84 5.15
N PRO A 71 -1.19 11.60 4.64
CA PRO A 71 -0.46 11.39 3.41
C PRO A 71 -1.24 11.91 2.20
N GLU A 72 -0.51 12.39 1.19
CA GLU A 72 -1.09 12.76 -0.10
C GLU A 72 -1.54 11.52 -0.90
N VAL A 73 -0.92 10.37 -0.65
CA VAL A 73 -1.25 9.10 -1.29
C VAL A 73 -0.89 7.91 -0.39
N VAL A 74 -1.75 6.89 -0.42
CA VAL A 74 -1.49 5.59 0.18
C VAL A 74 -1.17 4.58 -0.92
N TYR A 75 -0.01 3.96 -0.82
CA TYR A 75 0.42 2.86 -1.67
C TYR A 75 0.16 1.53 -0.99
N VAL A 76 -0.59 0.66 -1.67
CA VAL A 76 -0.83 -0.72 -1.22
C VAL A 76 -0.13 -1.64 -2.19
N GLY A 77 0.74 -2.51 -1.69
CA GLY A 77 1.44 -3.42 -2.58
C GLY A 77 0.50 -4.53 -3.10
N LEU A 78 0.69 -4.91 -4.37
CA LEU A 78 -0.15 -5.81 -5.13
C LEU A 78 0.65 -7.05 -5.56
N PRO A 79 0.35 -8.24 -5.01
CA PRO A 79 1.10 -9.46 -5.30
C PRO A 79 0.71 -10.04 -6.67
N LEU A 80 1.49 -9.68 -7.68
CA LEU A 80 1.38 -10.20 -9.04
C LEU A 80 2.34 -11.39 -9.26
N THR A 81 1.99 -12.27 -10.19
CA THR A 81 2.91 -13.33 -10.65
C THR A 81 4.12 -12.71 -11.36
N LEU A 82 5.22 -13.45 -11.55
CA LEU A 82 6.37 -12.96 -12.34
C LEU A 82 5.98 -12.54 -13.76
N ALA A 83 4.93 -13.14 -14.32
CA ALA A 83 4.37 -12.77 -15.63
C ALA A 83 3.55 -11.45 -15.60
N GLY A 84 3.31 -10.85 -14.43
CA GLY A 84 2.48 -9.65 -14.28
C GLY A 84 0.99 -9.93 -14.08
N GLU A 85 0.62 -11.18 -13.86
CA GLU A 85 -0.79 -11.57 -13.75
C GLU A 85 -1.28 -11.48 -12.31
N ARG A 86 -2.56 -11.15 -12.13
CA ARG A 86 -3.18 -11.12 -10.81
C ARG A 86 -3.32 -12.54 -10.26
N SER A 87 -2.70 -12.78 -9.12
CA SER A 87 -2.87 -14.04 -8.38
C SER A 87 -4.20 -14.04 -7.58
N PHE A 88 -4.59 -15.20 -7.03
CA PHE A 88 -5.71 -15.25 -6.07
C PHE A 88 -5.48 -14.35 -4.85
N ALA A 89 -4.21 -14.18 -4.44
CA ALA A 89 -3.84 -13.27 -3.35
C ALA A 89 -4.02 -11.79 -3.75
N ALA A 90 -3.87 -11.45 -5.03
CA ALA A 90 -4.10 -10.09 -5.52
C ALA A 90 -5.55 -9.65 -5.31
N GLN A 91 -6.52 -10.56 -5.52
CA GLN A 91 -7.93 -10.25 -5.32
C GLN A 91 -8.24 -9.86 -3.86
N PHE A 92 -7.68 -10.60 -2.90
CA PHE A 92 -7.80 -10.26 -1.48
C PHE A 92 -7.29 -8.85 -1.17
N VAL A 93 -6.12 -8.49 -1.71
CA VAL A 93 -5.52 -7.16 -1.51
C VAL A 93 -6.37 -6.06 -2.16
N VAL A 94 -6.84 -6.28 -3.39
CA VAL A 94 -7.70 -5.32 -4.10
C VAL A 94 -8.96 -5.01 -3.30
N GLU A 95 -9.61 -6.04 -2.75
CA GLU A 95 -10.81 -5.87 -1.91
C GLU A 95 -10.52 -5.08 -0.63
N LYS A 96 -9.38 -5.36 0.02
CA LYS A 96 -8.95 -4.63 1.23
C LYS A 96 -8.60 -3.18 0.93
N ALA A 97 -7.90 -2.91 -0.16
CA ALA A 97 -7.59 -1.56 -0.60
C ALA A 97 -8.86 -0.76 -0.93
N ALA A 98 -9.86 -1.38 -1.57
CA ALA A 98 -11.16 -0.77 -1.82
C ALA A 98 -11.94 -0.48 -0.53
N GLN A 99 -11.89 -1.39 0.45
CA GLN A 99 -12.47 -1.15 1.78
C GLN A 99 -11.80 0.04 2.47
N LEU A 100 -10.46 0.09 2.47
CA LEU A 100 -9.72 1.20 3.06
C LEU A 100 -10.06 2.53 2.37
N ALA A 101 -10.04 2.57 1.03
CA ALA A 101 -10.35 3.76 0.26
C ALA A 101 -11.74 4.35 0.58
N ARG A 102 -12.74 3.49 0.87
CA ARG A 102 -14.07 3.94 1.32
C ARG A 102 -14.05 4.60 2.70
N VAL A 103 -13.11 4.23 3.56
CA VAL A 103 -12.98 4.79 4.91
C VAL A 103 -12.19 6.10 4.89
N ILE A 104 -11.08 6.16 4.15
CA ILE A 104 -10.16 7.31 4.14
C ILE A 104 -10.43 8.28 2.98
N THR A 105 -11.70 8.53 2.67
CA THR A 105 -12.18 9.13 1.41
C THR A 105 -11.41 10.35 0.90
N ALA A 106 -10.76 11.16 1.74
CA ALA A 106 -9.95 12.30 1.32
C ALA A 106 -8.59 11.93 0.66
N THR A 107 -8.10 10.71 0.88
CA THR A 107 -6.76 10.27 0.49
C THR A 107 -6.83 9.20 -0.62
N PRO A 108 -6.18 9.41 -1.78
CA PRO A 108 -6.16 8.43 -2.85
C PRO A 108 -5.36 7.18 -2.45
N VAL A 109 -5.88 6.02 -2.84
CA VAL A 109 -5.23 4.71 -2.67
C VAL A 109 -4.78 4.19 -4.04
N ARG A 110 -3.53 3.73 -4.14
CA ARG A 110 -2.95 3.19 -5.38
C ARG A 110 -2.30 1.82 -5.14
N LEU A 111 -2.55 0.88 -6.05
CA LEU A 111 -2.01 -0.47 -6.02
C LEU A 111 -0.66 -0.52 -6.75
N VAL A 112 0.40 -0.89 -6.06
CA VAL A 112 1.77 -0.92 -6.61
C VAL A 112 2.22 -2.35 -6.80
N ASP A 113 2.74 -2.64 -7.98
CA ASP A 113 3.25 -3.96 -8.35
C ASP A 113 4.43 -4.42 -7.46
N GLU A 114 4.29 -5.62 -6.87
CA GLU A 114 5.28 -6.24 -6.00
C GLU A 114 6.16 -7.31 -6.68
N ARG A 115 6.16 -7.44 -8.01
CA ARG A 115 6.87 -8.52 -8.75
C ARG A 115 8.34 -8.72 -8.42
N MET A 116 8.98 -7.76 -7.77
CA MET A 116 10.38 -7.85 -7.34
C MET A 116 10.57 -7.78 -5.84
N SER A 117 9.53 -7.93 -5.01
CA SER A 117 9.70 -8.17 -3.57
C SER A 117 10.45 -9.46 -3.41
N THR A 118 11.71 -9.34 -3.04
CA THR A 118 12.69 -10.38 -3.26
C THR A 118 12.17 -11.72 -2.73
N ALA A 119 12.22 -12.75 -3.56
CA ALA A 119 12.23 -14.15 -3.14
C ALA A 119 13.47 -14.50 -2.26
N SER A 120 14.07 -13.49 -1.62
CA SER A 120 15.34 -13.50 -0.89
C SER A 120 15.23 -12.97 0.55
N ALA A 121 14.10 -12.43 1.02
CA ALA A 121 13.96 -12.08 2.45
C ALA A 121 13.57 -13.27 3.36
N SER A 122 13.05 -14.37 2.79
CA SER A 122 12.39 -15.43 3.58
C SER A 122 13.05 -16.82 3.53
N ARG A 123 14.27 -16.96 2.98
CA ARG A 123 14.95 -18.27 2.93
C ARG A 123 16.01 -18.53 4.00
N SER A 124 16.20 -17.63 4.96
CA SER A 124 17.25 -17.79 5.99
C SER A 124 16.74 -18.03 7.41
N LEU A 125 15.45 -18.27 7.63
CA LEU A 125 14.89 -18.42 8.99
C LEU A 125 14.09 -19.70 9.17
N GLY A 126 14.71 -20.81 8.77
CA GLY A 126 14.48 -22.08 9.44
C GLY A 126 15.23 -22.07 10.78
N ASP A 127 14.55 -22.53 11.82
CA ASP A 127 15.12 -22.96 13.10
C ASP A 127 15.53 -21.91 14.15
N ALA A 128 14.57 -21.18 14.73
CA ALA A 128 14.67 -20.76 16.13
C ALA A 128 13.32 -20.29 16.72
N GLY A 129 12.80 -21.00 17.73
CA GLY A 129 11.68 -20.55 18.57
C GLY A 129 11.91 -19.17 19.22
N ARG A 130 10.84 -18.53 19.75
CA ARG A 130 10.73 -17.15 20.31
C ARG A 130 11.34 -16.00 19.47
N ARG A 131 12.57 -16.11 18.96
CA ARG A 131 13.23 -15.22 17.99
C ARG A 131 12.48 -15.13 16.66
N ALA A 132 11.92 -16.24 16.15
CA ALA A 132 11.12 -16.22 14.92
C ALA A 132 9.91 -15.26 14.97
N LYS A 133 9.27 -15.05 16.13
CA LYS A 133 8.12 -14.14 16.24
C LYS A 133 8.54 -12.66 16.18
N GLN A 134 9.63 -12.30 16.86
CA GLN A 134 10.20 -10.96 16.79
C GLN A 134 10.74 -10.66 15.39
N GLN A 135 11.41 -11.64 14.80
CA GLN A 135 11.97 -11.52 13.46
C GLN A 135 10.90 -11.41 12.38
N ARG A 136 9.79 -12.13 12.52
CA ARG A 136 8.62 -11.96 11.68
C ARG A 136 8.05 -10.54 11.75
N ARG A 137 8.02 -9.89 12.92
CA ARG A 137 7.58 -8.47 13.01
C ARG A 137 8.50 -7.55 12.22
N VAL A 138 9.81 -7.76 12.32
CA VAL A 138 10.81 -7.01 11.55
C VAL A 138 10.63 -7.23 10.04
N ILE A 139 10.39 -8.47 9.60
CA ILE A 139 10.17 -8.82 8.18
C ILE A 139 8.92 -8.15 7.61
N ASP A 140 7.80 -8.16 8.34
CA ASP A 140 6.56 -7.54 7.86
C ASP A 140 6.70 -6.02 7.71
N GLN A 141 7.39 -5.37 8.65
CA GLN A 141 7.69 -3.94 8.51
C GLN A 141 8.64 -3.67 7.35
N ALA A 142 9.59 -4.58 7.09
CA ALA A 142 10.50 -4.45 5.96
C ALA A 142 9.75 -4.52 4.61
N ALA A 143 8.73 -5.38 4.49
CA ALA A 143 7.94 -5.49 3.26
C ALA A 143 7.20 -4.18 2.93
N ALA A 144 6.52 -3.57 3.90
CA ALA A 144 5.84 -2.29 3.70
C ALA A 144 6.81 -1.15 3.34
N VAL A 145 8.00 -1.13 3.96
CA VAL A 145 9.07 -0.17 3.62
C VAL A 145 9.56 -0.39 2.19
N GLU A 146 9.76 -1.64 1.78
CA GLU A 146 10.22 -1.99 0.44
C GLU A 146 9.19 -1.59 -0.64
N ILE A 147 7.91 -1.82 -0.39
CA ILE A 147 6.81 -1.38 -1.26
C ILE A 147 6.82 0.14 -1.41
N LEU A 148 6.88 0.87 -0.29
CA LEU A 148 6.86 2.33 -0.31
C LEU A 148 8.11 2.89 -1.00
N GLN A 149 9.29 2.36 -0.68
CA GLN A 149 10.53 2.82 -1.29
C GLN A 149 10.51 2.64 -2.80
N ARG A 150 10.03 1.50 -3.30
CA ARG A 150 9.86 1.28 -4.74
C ARG A 150 8.91 2.29 -5.38
N ALA A 151 7.81 2.62 -4.71
CA ALA A 151 6.87 3.61 -5.20
C ALA A 151 7.53 4.99 -5.30
N LEU A 152 8.27 5.42 -4.26
CA LEU A 152 9.00 6.69 -4.23
C LEU A 152 10.09 6.75 -5.31
N ASP A 153 10.88 5.69 -5.48
CA ASP A 153 11.92 5.60 -6.51
C ASP A 153 11.32 5.63 -7.93
N ALA A 154 10.13 5.07 -8.10
CA ALA A 154 9.42 5.12 -9.37
C ALA A 154 8.82 6.51 -9.62
N GLU A 155 8.19 7.14 -8.62
CA GLU A 155 7.73 8.53 -8.67
C GLU A 155 8.85 9.49 -9.08
N GLY A 156 10.03 9.36 -8.46
CA GLY A 156 11.19 10.20 -8.76
C GLY A 156 11.68 10.08 -10.21
N ARG A 157 11.44 8.92 -10.85
CA ARG A 157 11.79 8.69 -12.27
C ARG A 157 10.70 9.13 -13.24
N THR A 158 9.43 8.92 -12.89
CA THR A 158 8.29 9.18 -13.80
C THR A 158 7.76 10.61 -13.68
N GLY A 159 7.95 11.26 -12.54
CA GLY A 159 7.42 12.59 -12.26
C GLY A 159 5.96 12.60 -11.79
N HIS A 160 5.38 11.45 -11.46
CA HIS A 160 3.97 11.33 -11.02
C HIS A 160 3.73 10.03 -10.20
N PRO A 161 2.65 9.97 -9.39
CA PRO A 161 2.26 8.78 -8.64
C PRO A 161 2.11 7.53 -9.50
N VAL A 162 2.58 6.40 -8.95
CA VAL A 162 2.66 5.12 -9.66
C VAL A 162 1.57 4.15 -9.24
N GLY A 163 1.46 3.01 -9.93
CA GLY A 163 0.46 2.00 -9.62
C GLY A 163 -0.94 2.30 -10.14
N GLU A 164 -1.87 1.39 -9.91
CA GLU A 164 -3.26 1.47 -10.37
C GLU A 164 -4.13 2.21 -9.33
N SER A 165 -4.95 3.18 -9.76
CA SER A 165 -5.88 3.86 -8.84
C SER A 165 -6.96 2.89 -8.36
N VAL A 166 -7.25 2.89 -7.06
CA VAL A 166 -8.44 2.23 -6.52
C VAL A 166 -9.64 3.15 -6.71
N GLU A 167 -10.49 2.84 -7.67
CA GLU A 167 -11.70 3.62 -7.93
C GLU A 167 -12.79 3.25 -6.90
N LEU A 168 -13.35 4.28 -6.26
CA LEU A 168 -14.58 4.13 -5.50
C LEU A 168 -15.74 4.18 -6.49
N GLU A 169 -16.41 3.05 -6.69
CA GLU A 169 -17.71 3.06 -7.34
C GLU A 169 -18.65 3.90 -6.47
N ALA A 170 -19.08 5.05 -6.99
CA ALA A 170 -20.17 5.80 -6.38
C ALA A 170 -21.43 4.92 -6.44
N GLU A 171 -21.99 4.63 -5.26
CA GLU A 171 -23.37 4.13 -5.11
C GLU A 171 -24.37 5.22 -5.49
#